data_AF-A0A7X0NP77-F1
#
_entry.id   AF-A0A7X0NP77-F1
#
_cell.length_a   1.000
_cell.length_b   1.000
_cell.length_c   1.000
_cell.angle_alpha   90.00
_cell.angle_beta   90.00
_cell.angle_gamma   90.00
#
_symmetry.space_group_name_H-M   'P 1'
#
loop_
_entity.id
_entity.type
_entity.pdbx_description
1 polymer ?
#
loop_
_entity_poly.entity_id
_entity_poly.type
_entity_poly.pdbx_seq_one_letter_code
_entity_poly.pdbx_strand_id
1 'polypeptide(L)'
;MFTDGWVVLYNFGDAPVTITRVTTVLEGNGLRQVGARIAGYARKYTMQQALTGFPPRTEGLGPLSPAEGYVLPAEQGRPRKKGHELLIGLRVTQATGRTSRTHVEVAYTYKGHTYTDRWVNTIAVCSPRHGPDCPQQYVQ
;
A
#
# COMPACT_ATOMS: atom_id res chain seq x y z
N MET A 1 2.34 -10.04 -11.40
CA MET A 1 1.68 -9.41 -10.24
C MET A 1 2.72 -9.22 -9.16
N PHE A 2 2.63 -8.13 -8.41
CA PHE A 2 3.53 -7.84 -7.31
C PHE A 2 2.77 -7.13 -6.20
N THR A 3 3.40 -7.00 -5.03
CA THR A 3 2.88 -6.26 -3.88
C THR A 3 3.81 -5.09 -3.59
N ASP A 4 3.23 -3.91 -3.42
CA ASP A 4 3.90 -2.75 -2.86
C ASP A 4 3.54 -2.57 -1.38
N GLY A 5 4.54 -2.32 -0.53
CA GLY A 5 4.39 -2.14 0.92
C GLY A 5 4.92 -0.81 1.43
N TRP A 6 4.88 0.25 0.61
CA TRP A 6 5.45 1.55 0.98
C TRP A 6 4.69 2.25 2.13
N VAL A 7 3.39 1.99 2.29
CA VAL A 7 2.56 2.69 3.26
C VAL A 7 2.62 1.99 4.62
N VAL A 8 3.05 2.71 5.65
CA VAL A 8 2.97 2.26 7.05
C VAL A 8 2.03 3.16 7.82
N LEU A 9 0.96 2.56 8.33
CA LEU A 9 -0.12 3.23 9.04
C LEU A 9 0.14 3.22 10.54
N TYR A 10 -0.10 4.35 11.16
CA TYR A 10 -0.06 4.55 12.60
C TYR A 10 -1.36 5.24 13.02
N ASN A 11 -1.93 4.82 14.15
CA ASN A 11 -3.09 5.48 14.74
C ASN A 11 -2.66 6.18 16.04
N PHE A 12 -2.35 7.48 15.92
CA PHE A 12 -2.02 8.34 17.07
C PHE A 12 -3.25 8.92 17.77
N GLY A 13 -4.46 8.54 17.35
CA GLY A 13 -5.69 8.92 18.02
C GLY A 13 -5.87 8.24 19.38
N ASP A 14 -6.97 8.55 20.05
CA ASP A 14 -7.35 8.01 21.35
C ASP A 14 -8.34 6.82 21.24
N ALA A 15 -8.78 6.49 20.03
CA ALA A 15 -9.73 5.44 19.73
C ALA A 15 -9.30 4.63 18.49
N PRO A 16 -9.74 3.37 18.35
CA PRO A 16 -9.44 2.58 17.18
C PRO A 16 -10.03 3.19 15.90
N VAL A 17 -9.36 2.93 14.79
CA VAL A 17 -9.77 3.32 13.44
C VAL A 17 -10.08 2.06 12.65
N THR A 18 -11.19 2.03 11.90
CA THR A 18 -11.48 0.91 11.00
C THR A 18 -11.30 1.34 9.56
N ILE A 19 -10.41 0.67 8.82
CA ILE A 19 -10.26 0.94 7.39
C ILE A 19 -11.50 0.43 6.66
N THR A 20 -12.14 1.28 5.87
CA THR A 20 -13.33 0.91 5.09
C THR A 20 -13.02 0.70 3.63
N ARG A 21 -12.01 1.39 3.07
CA ARG A 21 -11.61 1.24 1.67
C ARG A 21 -10.15 1.62 1.45
N VAL A 22 -9.49 0.90 0.55
CA VAL A 22 -8.14 1.26 0.07
C VAL A 22 -8.17 1.34 -1.45
N THR A 23 -7.89 2.52 -1.99
CA THR A 23 -7.86 2.76 -3.43
C THR A 23 -6.52 3.32 -3.86
N THR A 24 -5.93 2.70 -4.87
CA THR A 24 -4.73 3.18 -5.53
C THR A 24 -5.11 4.05 -6.70
N VAL A 25 -4.65 5.30 -6.70
CA VAL A 25 -4.85 6.20 -7.84
C VAL A 25 -3.68 6.04 -8.80
N LEU A 26 -4.01 5.55 -10.00
CA LEU A 26 -3.05 5.21 -11.05
C LEU A 26 -3.20 6.18 -12.23
N GLU A 27 -2.08 6.57 -12.81
CA GLU A 27 -1.98 7.26 -14.09
C GLU A 27 -1.39 6.29 -15.12
N GLY A 28 -2.14 6.08 -16.20
CA GLY A 28 -1.86 5.03 -17.18
C GLY A 28 -2.74 3.79 -16.99
N ASN A 29 -2.55 2.80 -17.86
CA ASN A 29 -3.42 1.63 -18.01
C ASN A 29 -2.68 0.28 -17.91
N GLY A 30 -1.39 0.30 -17.55
CA GLY A 30 -0.53 -0.87 -17.42
C GLY A 30 -0.60 -1.56 -16.06
N LEU A 31 -1.24 -0.95 -15.06
CA LEU A 31 -1.48 -1.55 -13.76
C LEU A 31 -2.97 -1.52 -13.37
N ARG A 32 -3.35 -2.52 -12.57
CA ARG A 32 -4.62 -2.56 -11.86
C ARG A 32 -4.41 -3.02 -10.43
N GLN A 33 -5.00 -2.33 -9.46
CA GLN A 33 -5.08 -2.83 -8.10
C GLN A 33 -5.97 -4.07 -8.04
N VAL A 34 -5.47 -5.12 -7.40
CA VAL A 34 -6.22 -6.38 -7.18
C VAL A 34 -6.69 -6.56 -5.74
N GLY A 35 -6.14 -5.81 -4.80
CA GLY A 35 -6.55 -5.84 -3.40
C GLY A 35 -5.54 -5.17 -2.48
N ALA A 36 -5.85 -5.15 -1.19
CA ALA A 36 -4.97 -4.65 -0.14
C ALA A 36 -5.02 -5.55 1.09
N ARG A 37 -3.87 -5.71 1.76
CA ARG A 37 -3.69 -6.48 2.99
C ARG A 37 -2.95 -5.64 4.02
N ILE A 38 -3.07 -6.00 5.29
CA ILE A 38 -2.32 -5.40 6.39
C ILE A 38 -1.40 -6.46 7.00
N ALA A 39 -0.12 -6.13 7.13
CA ALA A 39 0.82 -6.82 8.01
C ALA A 39 0.89 -6.07 9.35
N GLY A 40 0.48 -6.74 10.44
CA GLY A 40 0.51 -6.19 11.79
C GLY A 40 1.90 -6.25 12.43
N TYR A 41 1.97 -6.05 13.75
CA TYR A 41 3.25 -5.94 14.48
C TYR A 41 4.14 -7.19 14.50
N ALA A 42 3.59 -8.36 14.18
CA ALA A 42 4.34 -9.63 14.18
C ALA A 42 5.40 -9.73 13.07
N ARG A 43 5.38 -8.82 12.11
CA ARG A 43 6.36 -8.75 11.01
C ARG A 43 7.79 -8.55 11.51
N LYS A 44 8.75 -9.21 10.85
CA LYS A 44 10.18 -9.17 11.17
C LYS A 44 10.76 -7.78 10.90
N TYR A 45 10.45 -7.21 9.74
CA TYR A 45 10.99 -5.93 9.27
C TYR A 45 9.98 -4.78 9.45
N THR A 46 10.47 -3.54 9.53
CA THR A 46 9.62 -2.34 9.67
C THR A 46 8.91 -1.94 8.38
N MET A 47 9.38 -2.44 7.22
CA MET A 47 8.74 -2.27 5.91
C MET A 47 9.39 -3.23 4.91
N GLN A 48 8.63 -3.68 3.92
CA GLN A 48 9.06 -4.51 2.79
C GLN A 48 8.31 -4.06 1.54
N GLN A 49 9.03 -3.97 0.42
CA GLN A 49 8.49 -3.42 -0.82
C GLN A 49 8.83 -4.29 -2.02
N ALA A 50 8.15 -4.06 -3.14
CA ALA A 50 8.38 -4.76 -4.41
C ALA A 50 8.39 -6.29 -4.27
N LEU A 51 7.45 -6.83 -3.50
CA LEU A 51 7.37 -8.27 -3.23
C LEU A 51 6.70 -9.01 -4.39
N THR A 52 7.16 -10.23 -4.66
CA THR A 52 6.59 -11.05 -5.72
C THR A 52 5.19 -11.57 -5.34
N GLY A 53 4.24 -11.45 -6.29
CA GLY A 53 2.87 -11.98 -6.13
C GLY A 53 1.95 -11.13 -5.24
N PHE A 54 0.69 -11.57 -5.11
CA PHE A 54 -0.28 -11.02 -4.16
C PHE A 54 -1.36 -12.08 -3.81
N PRO A 55 -1.68 -12.32 -2.52
CA PRO A 55 -0.96 -11.84 -1.35
C PRO A 55 0.50 -12.32 -1.36
N PRO A 56 1.45 -11.53 -0.84
CA PRO A 56 2.85 -11.95 -0.79
C PRO A 56 3.01 -13.10 0.21
N ARG A 57 3.88 -14.07 -0.12
CA ARG A 57 4.23 -15.19 0.74
C ARG A 57 5.68 -15.01 1.19
N THR A 58 5.92 -14.13 2.15
CA THR A 58 7.25 -13.96 2.75
C THR A 58 7.15 -14.21 4.25
N GLU A 59 8.08 -15.01 4.79
CA GLU A 59 8.11 -15.35 6.21
C GLU A 59 8.27 -14.10 7.10
N GLY A 60 8.84 -13.02 6.54
CA GLY A 60 9.07 -11.77 7.25
C GLY A 60 7.83 -10.91 7.51
N LEU A 61 6.68 -11.19 6.89
CA LEU A 61 5.46 -10.37 7.04
C LEU A 61 4.52 -10.82 8.17
N GLY A 62 4.68 -12.03 8.67
CA GLY A 62 3.72 -12.62 9.61
C GLY A 62 2.31 -12.77 9.01
N PRO A 63 1.28 -12.96 9.85
CA PRO A 63 -0.09 -13.11 9.38
C PRO A 63 -0.62 -11.85 8.70
N LEU A 64 -1.22 -12.04 7.51
CA LEU A 64 -1.83 -10.96 6.73
C LEU A 64 -3.34 -10.92 6.94
N SER A 65 -3.87 -9.72 7.20
CA SER A 65 -5.32 -9.48 7.27
C SER A 65 -5.80 -8.75 6.02
N PRO A 66 -7.07 -8.90 5.58
CA PRO A 66 -7.69 -7.93 4.68
C PRO A 66 -7.48 -6.50 5.18
N ALA A 67 -7.25 -5.54 4.28
CA ALA A 67 -7.16 -4.14 4.69
C ALA A 67 -8.54 -3.55 5.01
N GLU A 68 -9.54 -3.82 4.19
CA GLU A 68 -10.93 -3.40 4.45
C GLU A 68 -11.50 -4.20 5.63
N GLY A 69 -12.11 -3.49 6.58
CA GLY A 69 -12.55 -4.04 7.86
C GLY A 69 -11.43 -4.17 8.90
N TYR A 70 -10.18 -3.84 8.57
CA TYR A 70 -9.08 -3.91 9.53
C TYR A 70 -9.18 -2.81 10.58
N VAL A 71 -9.06 -3.19 11.85
CA VAL A 71 -9.07 -2.28 12.98
C VAL A 71 -7.63 -1.93 13.36
N LEU A 72 -7.25 -0.67 13.16
CA LEU A 72 -6.01 -0.12 13.67
C LEU A 72 -6.21 0.33 15.14
N PRO A 73 -5.57 -0.35 16.11
CA PRO A 73 -5.64 0.05 17.49
C PRO A 73 -4.97 1.41 17.70
N ALA A 74 -5.46 2.19 18.65
CA ALA A 74 -4.78 3.41 19.08
C ALA A 74 -3.42 3.07 19.72
N GLU A 75 -2.38 3.83 19.39
CA GLU A 75 -1.02 3.65 19.92
C GLU A 75 -0.88 4.13 21.39
N GLN A 76 -1.94 4.69 21.97
CA GLN A 76 -2.00 5.15 23.39
C GLN A 76 -0.79 5.99 23.82
N GLY A 77 -0.32 6.86 22.92
CA GLY A 77 0.77 7.82 23.19
C GLY A 77 2.19 7.23 23.21
N ARG A 78 2.40 5.94 22.91
CA ARG A 78 3.75 5.37 22.73
C ARG A 78 3.86 4.69 21.37
N PRO A 79 4.46 5.34 20.36
CA PRO A 79 4.63 4.73 19.05
C PRO A 79 5.36 3.41 19.18
N ARG A 80 4.71 2.31 18.80
CA ARG A 80 5.43 1.07 18.57
C ARG A 80 6.47 1.31 17.48
N LYS A 81 7.64 0.67 17.61
CA LYS A 81 8.74 0.78 16.63
C LYS A 81 8.35 0.35 15.21
N LYS A 82 7.21 -0.34 15.06
CA LYS A 82 6.68 -0.81 13.78
C LYS A 82 5.22 -0.38 13.71
N GLY A 83 4.79 0.31 12.66
CA GLY A 83 3.37 0.51 12.38
C GLY A 83 2.74 -0.68 11.66
N HIS A 84 1.50 -0.52 11.22
CA HIS A 84 0.78 -1.48 10.39
C HIS A 84 1.10 -1.24 8.93
N GLU A 85 1.73 -2.20 8.27
CA GLU A 85 2.13 -2.04 6.87
C GLU A 85 0.98 -2.42 5.94
N LEU A 86 0.64 -1.49 5.06
CA LEU A 86 -0.37 -1.66 4.03
C LEU A 86 0.30 -2.19 2.76
N LEU A 87 -0.11 -3.41 2.40
CA LEU A 87 0.38 -4.19 1.29
C LEU A 87 -0.62 -4.14 0.14
N ILE A 88 -0.29 -3.46 -0.95
CA ILE A 88 -1.15 -3.23 -2.10
C ILE A 88 -0.75 -4.16 -3.23
N GLY A 89 -1.70 -5.01 -3.64
CA GLY A 89 -1.51 -5.92 -4.77
C GLY A 89 -1.75 -5.22 -6.09
N LEU A 90 -0.77 -5.30 -6.99
CA LEU A 90 -0.82 -4.72 -8.32
C LEU A 90 -0.64 -5.81 -9.38
N ARG A 91 -1.55 -5.83 -10.35
CA ARG A 91 -1.47 -6.66 -11.56
C ARG A 91 -1.03 -5.80 -12.73
N VAL A 92 0.04 -6.22 -13.38
CA VAL A 92 0.43 -5.72 -14.70
C VAL A 92 -0.60 -6.21 -15.71
N THR A 93 -1.25 -5.29 -16.40
CA THR A 93 -2.32 -5.54 -17.36
C THR A 93 -1.87 -5.39 -18.81
N GLN A 94 -0.74 -4.72 -19.05
CA GLN A 94 -0.16 -4.53 -20.38
C GLN A 94 1.31 -4.95 -20.41
N ALA A 95 1.74 -5.46 -21.55
CA ALA A 95 3.12 -5.90 -21.74
C ALA A 95 4.10 -4.73 -21.92
N THR A 96 3.66 -3.54 -22.31
CA THR A 96 4.51 -2.36 -22.53
C THR A 96 3.91 -1.11 -21.90
N GLY A 97 4.73 -0.07 -21.72
CA GLY A 97 4.32 1.24 -21.21
C GLY A 97 4.69 1.50 -19.75
N ARG A 98 4.43 2.74 -19.32
CA ARG A 98 4.66 3.23 -17.95
C ARG A 98 3.32 3.46 -17.27
N THR A 99 3.21 3.06 -16.02
CA THR A 99 2.08 3.43 -15.16
C THR A 99 2.63 3.93 -13.84
N SER A 100 2.18 5.11 -13.43
CA SER A 100 2.47 5.66 -12.11
C SER A 100 1.31 5.36 -11.16
N ARG A 101 1.61 5.04 -9.92
CA ARG A 101 0.70 5.37 -8.82
C ARG A 101 1.03 6.77 -8.37
N THR A 102 0.05 7.64 -8.25
CA THR A 102 0.26 8.99 -7.71
C THR A 102 0.11 8.99 -6.19
N HIS A 103 -0.92 8.32 -5.68
CA HIS A 103 -1.18 8.20 -4.25
C HIS A 103 -2.07 7.00 -3.93
N VAL A 104 -2.18 6.71 -2.65
CA VAL A 104 -3.15 5.78 -2.08
C VAL A 104 -4.17 6.57 -1.27
N GLU A 105 -5.45 6.40 -1.58
CA GLU A 105 -6.55 6.89 -0.78
C GLU A 105 -6.99 5.80 0.21
N VAL A 106 -6.98 6.14 1.50
CA VAL A 106 -7.46 5.26 2.58
C VAL A 106 -8.67 5.91 3.22
N ALA A 107 -9.84 5.31 3.02
CA ALA A 107 -11.05 5.70 3.73
C ALA A 107 -11.16 4.89 5.02
N TYR A 108 -11.57 5.53 6.11
CA TYR A 108 -11.68 4.91 7.41
C TYR A 108 -12.75 5.54 8.28
N THR A 109 -13.20 4.80 9.30
CA THR A 109 -14.09 5.31 10.34
C THR A 109 -13.33 5.54 11.64
N TYR A 110 -13.59 6.67 12.27
CA TYR A 110 -13.05 7.05 13.57
C TYR A 110 -14.16 7.71 14.39
N LYS A 111 -14.46 7.16 15.57
CA LYS A 111 -15.54 7.63 16.45
C LYS A 111 -16.89 7.80 15.72
N GLY A 112 -17.20 6.89 14.79
CA GLY A 112 -18.44 6.90 14.01
C GLY A 112 -18.45 7.85 12.80
N HIS A 113 -17.41 8.67 12.61
CA HIS A 113 -17.28 9.55 11.45
C HIS A 113 -16.39 8.91 10.38
N THR A 114 -16.70 9.17 9.11
CA THR A 114 -15.90 8.68 7.97
C THR A 114 -14.94 9.77 7.51
N TYR A 115 -13.69 9.38 7.29
CA TYR A 115 -12.62 10.22 6.80
C TYR A 115 -11.96 9.58 5.58
N THR A 116 -11.18 10.35 4.84
CA THR A 116 -10.35 9.86 3.75
C THR A 116 -9.03 10.60 3.76
N ASP A 117 -7.94 9.85 3.88
CA ASP A 117 -6.59 10.40 3.81
C ASP A 117 -5.90 9.97 2.53
N ARG A 118 -5.04 10.86 2.03
CA ARG A 118 -4.23 10.66 0.83
C ARG A 118 -2.78 10.49 1.22
N TRP A 119 -2.22 9.34 0.87
CA TRP A 119 -0.82 9.01 1.06
C TRP A 119 -0.11 9.16 -0.28
N VAL A 120 0.59 10.28 -0.46
CA VAL A 120 1.35 10.55 -1.69
C VAL A 120 2.64 9.73 -1.67
N ASN A 121 2.68 8.67 -2.47
CA ASN A 121 3.80 7.76 -2.58
C ASN A 121 3.94 7.26 -4.04
N THR A 122 4.60 8.09 -4.84
CA THR A 122 4.71 7.85 -6.27
C THR A 122 5.60 6.65 -6.56
N ILE A 123 5.02 5.63 -7.20
CA ILE A 123 5.80 4.54 -7.81
C ILE A 123 5.57 4.56 -9.31
N ALA A 124 6.62 4.34 -10.09
CA ALA A 124 6.52 4.16 -11.53
C ALA A 124 6.89 2.71 -11.87
N VAL A 125 6.04 2.04 -12.62
CA VAL A 125 6.25 0.65 -13.04
C VAL A 125 6.29 0.58 -14.55
N CYS A 126 7.26 -0.18 -15.05
CA CYS A 126 7.44 -0.47 -16.46
C CYS A 126 7.22 -1.97 -16.71
N SER A 127 6.52 -2.31 -17.78
CA SER A 127 6.20 -3.69 -18.18
C SER A 127 6.99 -4.05 -19.46
N PRO A 128 7.51 -5.30 -19.65
CA PRO A 128 8.73 -5.53 -20.45
C PRO A 128 8.49 -6.00 -21.91
N ARG A 129 9.43 -5.84 -22.88
CA ARG A 129 10.61 -6.74 -23.04
C ARG A 129 11.84 -6.17 -23.77
N HIS A 130 11.72 -5.15 -24.63
CA HIS A 130 12.85 -4.51 -25.31
C HIS A 130 12.51 -3.05 -25.60
N GLY A 131 13.36 -2.11 -25.22
CA GLY A 131 13.26 -0.72 -25.62
C GLY A 131 14.30 0.13 -24.87
N PRO A 132 15.15 0.90 -25.58
CA PRO A 132 15.95 1.92 -24.93
C PRO A 132 14.99 2.99 -24.37
N ASP A 133 15.40 3.62 -23.28
CA ASP A 133 14.74 4.78 -22.70
C ASP A 133 13.39 4.50 -22.01
N CYS A 134 13.47 4.26 -20.70
CA CYS A 134 12.44 4.78 -19.81
C CYS A 134 12.83 6.24 -19.56
N PRO A 135 12.28 7.24 -20.29
CA PRO A 135 12.68 8.62 -20.07
C PRO A 135 12.37 8.99 -18.62
N GLN A 136 13.41 9.33 -17.87
CA GLN A 136 13.27 9.97 -16.56
C GLN A 136 12.73 11.37 -16.78
N GLN A 137 11.41 11.54 -16.83
CA GLN A 137 10.82 12.86 -16.62
C GLN A 137 10.69 13.11 -15.12
N TYR A 138 11.83 13.40 -14.49
CA TYR A 138 11.85 14.36 -13.39
C TYR A 138 12.11 15.71 -14.03
N VAL A 139 11.05 16.41 -14.41
CA VAL A 139 11.15 17.86 -14.63
C VAL A 139 11.07 18.46 -13.24
N GLN A 140 12.17 19.11 -12.82
CA GLN A 140 12.27 19.87 -11.58
C GLN A 140 11.23 20.99 -11.52
#